data_AF-A0A1B6FXW7-F1
#
_entry.id   AF-A0A1B6FXW7-F1
#
_cell.length_a   1.000
_cell.length_b   1.000
_cell.length_c   1.000
_cell.angle_alpha   90.00
_cell.angle_beta   90.00
_cell.angle_gamma   90.00
#
_symmetry.space_group_name_H-M   'P 1'
#
loop_
_entity.id
_entity.type
_entity.pdbx_description
1 polymer ?
#
loop_
_entity_poly.entity_id
_entity_poly.type
_entity_poly.pdbx_seq_one_letter_code
_entity_poly.pdbx_strand_id
1 'polypeptide(L)'
;MELIKTGRVLSCCNYYFKIGFRDLLQEKFRSPTFTNVRNYAARKGYREAAKKKKVKTVIQKQGWIPHNLRKKDVEELSGVKRSNEHLKQTATDDVWVTSGYAWRIFDFKEAVECHRETHHPTIYNVPDAQINLFIELDMTTAKPTKFVEKFRRMAILPHVYEQDGLQERSILVFCKTPEQKEAAKAAGANLVGGTEIIKDIEKGKIVLPDFRFILAHPTILPEMVTIRGLLKKKFPNVKSGTLGPNLDELVTRFKNGVEYSCVRDEKDLSYGWINTSVGRLNMDTLKLEENFQALLKDIIDEKPKRPGPFITRVVMTSLPSVEKFKINFEPHLPVDENADGESSDEDEAVPVKA
;
A
#
# COMPACT_ATOMS: atom_id res chain seq x y z
N MET A 1 -7.82 -33.56 -18.23
CA MET A 1 -6.41 -33.71 -17.82
C MET A 1 -5.65 -32.40 -18.13
N GLU A 2 -6.24 -31.24 -17.79
CA GLU A 2 -5.70 -29.90 -18.11
C GLU A 2 -5.73 -28.94 -16.89
N LEU A 3 -5.96 -29.46 -15.68
CA LEU A 3 -6.16 -28.65 -14.46
C LEU A 3 -4.86 -28.32 -13.68
N ILE A 4 -3.68 -28.58 -14.26
CA ILE A 4 -2.38 -28.51 -13.53
C ILE A 4 -1.47 -27.36 -14.03
N LYS A 5 -1.84 -26.63 -15.10
CA LYS A 5 -1.03 -25.51 -15.62
C LYS A 5 -1.18 -24.19 -14.85
N THR A 6 -2.13 -24.10 -13.92
CA THR A 6 -2.26 -22.94 -13.03
C THR A 6 -1.30 -23.15 -11.85
N GLY A 7 -0.22 -22.37 -11.79
CA GLY A 7 0.73 -22.33 -10.67
C GLY A 7 0.06 -21.86 -9.38
N ARG A 8 -0.79 -22.72 -8.81
CA ARG A 8 -1.58 -22.45 -7.61
C ARG A 8 -0.65 -22.38 -6.40
N VAL A 9 -0.49 -21.18 -5.88
CA VAL A 9 0.18 -20.94 -4.60
C VAL A 9 -0.77 -21.36 -3.49
N LEU A 10 -0.57 -22.55 -2.91
CA LEU A 10 -1.16 -22.94 -1.64
C LEU A 10 -0.56 -22.08 -0.52
N SER A 11 -1.12 -20.88 -0.33
CA SER A 11 -0.78 -20.00 0.78
C SER A 11 -1.50 -20.46 2.04
N CYS A 12 -0.81 -21.18 2.93
CA CYS A 12 -1.23 -21.32 4.32
C CYS A 12 -1.35 -19.92 4.97
N CYS A 13 -2.56 -19.57 5.38
CA CYS A 13 -2.89 -18.39 6.17
C CYS A 13 -1.89 -18.11 7.30
N ASN A 14 -1.25 -16.95 7.27
CA ASN A 14 -0.67 -16.32 8.45
C ASN A 14 -1.51 -15.11 8.82
N TYR A 15 -2.65 -15.39 9.46
CA TYR A 15 -3.31 -14.44 10.34
C TYR A 15 -2.59 -14.50 11.68
N TYR A 16 -1.74 -13.52 12.00
CA TYR A 16 -1.26 -13.35 13.37
C TYR A 16 -1.49 -11.92 13.85
N PHE A 17 -2.64 -11.80 14.52
CA PHE A 17 -2.87 -10.84 15.58
C PHE A 17 -1.74 -10.92 16.61
N LYS A 18 -1.36 -9.75 17.14
CA LYS A 18 -0.41 -9.53 18.24
C LYS A 18 -0.66 -10.46 19.44
N ILE A 19 0.08 -11.56 19.53
CA ILE A 19 0.43 -12.21 20.81
C ILE A 19 1.89 -12.65 20.68
N GLY A 20 2.70 -12.34 21.70
CA GLY A 20 4.17 -12.45 21.71
C GLY A 20 4.70 -13.74 21.09
N PHE A 21 5.24 -13.61 19.87
CA PHE A 21 5.70 -14.72 19.04
C PHE A 21 7.23 -14.86 19.06
N ARG A 22 7.84 -14.67 20.25
CA ARG A 22 9.30 -14.86 20.42
C ARG A 22 9.66 -16.19 21.08
N ASP A 23 8.72 -16.80 21.81
CA ASP A 23 8.96 -18.07 22.52
C ASP A 23 8.40 -19.31 21.79
N LEU A 24 7.61 -19.15 20.72
CA LEU A 24 7.03 -20.27 19.96
C LEU A 24 7.81 -20.68 18.70
N LEU A 25 8.78 -19.87 18.26
CA LEU A 25 9.55 -20.12 17.03
C LEU A 25 10.87 -20.87 17.23
N GLN A 26 11.28 -21.17 18.46
CA GLN A 26 12.43 -22.05 18.71
C GLN A 26 12.08 -23.54 18.78
N GLU A 27 10.79 -23.91 18.82
CA GLU A 27 10.41 -25.33 19.00
C GLU A 27 9.90 -26.06 17.76
N LYS A 28 9.59 -25.41 16.63
CA LYS A 28 8.90 -26.10 15.51
C LYS A 28 9.42 -25.82 14.09
N PHE A 29 10.71 -25.58 13.93
CA PHE A 29 11.41 -25.80 12.66
C PHE A 29 12.63 -26.70 12.86
N ARG A 30 12.36 -27.98 13.13
CA ARG A 30 13.23 -29.06 12.69
C ARG A 30 12.43 -29.85 11.66
N SER A 31 12.72 -29.63 10.38
CA SER A 31 12.42 -30.66 9.39
C SER A 31 13.00 -31.98 9.90
N PRO A 32 12.26 -33.10 9.91
CA PRO A 32 12.89 -34.39 10.14
C PRO A 32 13.61 -34.72 8.83
N THR A 33 14.79 -34.15 8.62
CA THR A 33 15.80 -34.91 7.90
C THR A 33 16.00 -36.14 8.78
N PHE A 34 15.36 -37.25 8.42
CA PHE A 34 15.71 -38.59 8.91
C PHE A 34 17.11 -38.92 8.38
N THR A 35 18.10 -38.09 8.70
CA THR A 35 19.46 -38.59 8.81
C THR A 35 19.42 -39.44 10.07
N ASN A 36 19.66 -40.74 9.91
CA ASN A 36 19.93 -41.62 11.04
C ASN A 36 21.17 -41.09 11.75
N VAL A 37 20.99 -40.13 12.67
CA VAL A 37 22.04 -39.65 13.53
C VAL A 37 22.32 -40.82 14.47
N ARG A 38 23.31 -41.63 14.11
CA ARG A 38 23.92 -42.59 15.03
C ARG A 38 24.42 -41.76 16.22
N ASN A 39 23.73 -41.86 17.34
CA ASN A 39 24.12 -41.21 18.59
C ASN A 39 25.40 -41.88 19.10
N TYR A 40 26.55 -41.48 18.55
CA TYR A 40 27.84 -41.86 19.11
C TYR A 40 27.91 -41.33 20.54
N ALA A 41 28.31 -42.18 21.48
CA ALA A 41 28.61 -41.76 22.84
C ALA A 41 29.57 -40.57 22.77
N ALA A 42 29.21 -39.46 23.42
CA ALA A 42 30.02 -38.25 23.41
C ALA A 42 31.47 -38.57 23.79
N ARG A 43 32.44 -38.05 23.01
CA ARG A 43 33.88 -38.25 23.22
C ARG A 43 34.24 -37.99 24.70
N LYS A 44 34.95 -38.94 25.33
CA LYS A 44 35.35 -38.86 26.75
C LYS A 44 36.02 -37.50 27.00
N GLY A 45 35.47 -36.72 27.94
CA GLY A 45 35.93 -35.37 28.28
C GLY A 45 35.06 -34.21 27.75
N TYR A 46 34.18 -34.41 26.75
CA TYR A 46 33.31 -33.31 26.24
C TYR A 46 32.35 -32.78 27.32
N ARG A 47 31.80 -33.68 28.14
CA ARG A 47 30.92 -33.32 29.27
C ARG A 47 31.67 -32.59 30.38
N GLU A 48 32.94 -32.91 30.59
CA GLU A 48 33.78 -32.24 31.59
C GLU A 48 34.23 -30.86 31.12
N ALA A 49 34.54 -30.71 29.83
CA ALA A 49 34.80 -29.41 29.21
C ALA A 49 33.55 -28.50 29.26
N ALA A 50 32.36 -29.05 28.98
CA ALA A 50 31.10 -28.33 29.13
C ALA A 50 30.85 -27.91 30.59
N LYS A 51 31.13 -28.79 31.57
CA LYS A 51 31.05 -28.45 33.00
C LYS A 51 32.06 -27.38 33.39
N LYS A 52 33.31 -27.44 32.93
CA LYS A 52 34.34 -26.40 33.17
C LYS A 52 33.97 -25.05 32.52
N LYS A 53 33.35 -25.06 31.33
CA LYS A 53 32.83 -23.83 30.69
C LYS A 53 31.74 -23.17 31.55
N LYS A 54 30.85 -23.96 32.16
CA LYS A 54 29.80 -23.44 33.08
C LYS A 54 30.37 -22.79 34.34
N VAL A 55 31.55 -23.23 34.81
CA VAL A 55 32.19 -22.70 36.02
C VAL A 55 32.93 -21.37 35.75
N LYS A 56 33.34 -21.09 34.51
CA LYS A 56 34.15 -19.90 34.17
C LYS A 56 33.39 -18.68 33.67
N THR A 57 32.07 -18.76 33.50
CA THR A 57 31.28 -17.55 33.23
C THR A 57 31.10 -16.76 34.52
N VAL A 58 32.12 -15.98 34.87
CA VAL A 58 31.97 -14.87 35.84
C VAL A 58 30.90 -13.96 35.24
N ILE A 59 29.72 -13.98 35.84
CA ILE A 59 28.61 -13.10 35.46
C ILE A 59 29.08 -11.69 35.83
N GLN A 60 29.67 -10.97 34.88
CA GLN A 60 29.81 -9.53 34.99
C GLN A 60 28.38 -9.00 35.05
N LYS A 61 27.92 -8.62 36.25
CA LYS A 61 26.64 -7.94 36.43
C LYS A 61 26.74 -6.67 35.58
N GLN A 62 26.07 -6.68 34.43
CA GLN A 62 25.94 -5.48 33.61
C GLN A 62 25.42 -4.38 34.54
N GLY A 63 26.10 -3.23 34.54
CA GLY A 63 25.65 -2.07 35.30
C GLY A 63 24.20 -1.75 34.95
N TRP A 64 23.46 -1.17 35.90
CA TRP A 64 22.05 -0.84 35.72
C TRP A 64 21.84 -0.10 34.39
N ILE A 65 21.16 -0.76 33.45
CA ILE A 65 20.83 -0.16 32.15
C ILE A 65 19.57 0.68 32.38
N PRO A 66 19.62 2.01 32.16
CA PRO A 66 18.46 2.88 32.25
C PRO A 66 17.31 2.34 31.39
N HIS A 67 16.08 2.41 31.90
CA HIS A 67 14.91 1.82 31.22
C HIS A 67 14.75 2.31 29.77
N ASN A 68 15.11 3.57 29.49
CA ASN A 68 15.00 4.19 28.18
C ASN A 68 15.93 3.57 27.13
N LEU A 69 17.09 3.05 27.55
CA LEU A 69 18.05 2.39 26.65
C LEU A 69 17.65 0.95 26.37
N ARG A 70 17.09 0.26 27.36
CA ARG A 70 16.64 -1.15 27.24
C ARG A 70 15.52 -1.35 26.21
N LYS A 71 14.68 -0.33 25.97
CA LYS A 71 13.61 -0.40 24.95
C LYS A 71 14.14 -0.25 23.51
N LYS A 72 15.17 0.57 23.29
CA LYS A 72 15.78 0.77 21.97
C LYS A 72 16.39 -0.52 21.42
N ASP A 73 17.13 -1.25 22.25
CA ASP A 73 17.79 -2.49 21.83
C ASP A 73 16.79 -3.58 21.41
N VAL A 74 15.61 -3.63 22.04
CA VAL A 74 14.54 -4.59 21.69
C VAL A 74 13.87 -4.23 20.36
N GLU A 75 13.71 -2.93 20.07
CA GLU A 75 13.19 -2.45 18.79
C GLU A 75 14.14 -2.79 17.63
N GLU A 76 15.44 -2.55 17.80
CA GLU A 76 16.48 -2.87 16.81
C GLU A 76 16.55 -4.36 16.46
N LEU A 77 16.38 -5.24 17.45
CA LEU A 77 16.38 -6.70 17.25
C LEU A 77 15.11 -7.26 16.61
N SER A 78 14.09 -6.42 16.32
CA SER A 78 12.80 -6.83 15.76
C SER A 78 12.61 -6.47 14.28
N GLY A 79 13.65 -5.93 13.64
CA GLY A 79 13.62 -5.57 12.23
C GLY A 79 13.65 -6.81 11.33
N VAL A 80 12.49 -7.39 11.05
CA VAL A 80 12.36 -8.28 9.89
C VAL A 80 12.59 -7.42 8.65
N LYS A 81 13.82 -7.41 8.15
CA LYS A 81 14.15 -6.70 6.91
C LYS A 81 13.32 -7.28 5.78
N ARG A 82 12.69 -6.42 4.99
CA ARG A 82 12.01 -6.80 3.74
C ARG A 82 12.92 -7.73 2.93
N SER A 83 12.37 -8.86 2.47
CA SER A 83 13.08 -9.72 1.53
C SER A 83 13.17 -9.02 0.18
N ASN A 84 14.39 -8.72 -0.27
CA ASN A 84 14.61 -8.15 -1.61
C ASN A 84 14.32 -9.23 -2.65
N GLU A 85 13.25 -9.04 -3.42
CA GLU A 85 12.78 -10.04 -4.38
C GLU A 85 13.76 -10.23 -5.55
N HIS A 86 14.48 -9.17 -5.94
CA HIS A 86 15.53 -9.21 -6.97
C HIS A 86 16.71 -10.12 -6.63
N LEU A 87 16.90 -10.45 -5.35
CA LEU A 87 17.95 -11.40 -4.93
C LEU A 87 17.50 -12.85 -5.02
N LYS A 88 16.21 -13.10 -5.29
CA LYS A 88 15.66 -14.46 -5.38
C LYS A 88 15.75 -14.97 -6.81
N GLN A 89 15.98 -16.26 -6.95
CA GLN A 89 16.02 -16.92 -8.24
C GLN A 89 14.59 -17.08 -8.80
N THR A 90 14.43 -17.02 -10.12
CA THR A 90 13.18 -17.39 -10.79
C THR A 90 12.99 -18.90 -10.76
N ALA A 91 11.75 -19.36 -10.59
CA ALA A 91 11.47 -20.79 -10.60
C ALA A 91 11.67 -21.36 -12.01
N THR A 92 12.43 -22.45 -12.11
CA THR A 92 12.60 -23.22 -13.36
C THR A 92 11.61 -24.38 -13.45
N ASP A 93 11.28 -24.96 -12.29
CA ASP A 93 10.46 -26.17 -12.18
C ASP A 93 9.00 -25.79 -11.93
N ASP A 94 8.09 -26.76 -12.05
CA ASP A 94 6.65 -26.56 -11.79
C ASP A 94 6.30 -26.49 -10.29
N VAL A 95 7.18 -27.05 -9.43
CA VAL A 95 6.98 -27.08 -7.97
C VAL A 95 8.21 -26.50 -7.29
N TRP A 96 8.01 -25.42 -6.55
CA TRP A 96 9.08 -24.73 -5.84
C TRP A 96 8.61 -24.18 -4.49
N VAL A 97 9.57 -23.90 -3.61
CA VAL A 97 9.29 -23.33 -2.29
C VAL A 97 9.21 -21.80 -2.40
N THR A 98 8.03 -21.23 -2.15
CA THR A 98 7.75 -19.79 -2.29
C THR A 98 8.72 -18.86 -1.55
N SER A 99 9.32 -19.32 -0.45
CA SER A 99 10.28 -18.51 0.32
C SER A 99 11.57 -18.21 -0.47
N GLY A 100 12.08 -19.19 -1.22
CA GLY A 100 13.39 -19.12 -1.89
C GLY A 100 13.38 -18.53 -3.30
N TYR A 101 12.20 -18.44 -3.93
CA TYR A 101 12.06 -18.02 -5.32
C TYR A 101 11.32 -16.68 -5.45
N ALA A 102 11.58 -15.97 -6.53
CA ALA A 102 10.86 -14.77 -6.92
C ALA A 102 9.41 -15.13 -7.30
N TRP A 103 8.49 -14.17 -7.15
CA TRP A 103 7.11 -14.41 -7.56
C TRP A 103 7.02 -14.42 -9.08
N ARG A 104 6.17 -15.30 -9.62
CA ARG A 104 5.78 -15.24 -11.03
C ARG A 104 5.07 -13.91 -11.28
N ILE A 105 5.50 -13.23 -12.34
CA ILE A 105 4.89 -11.99 -12.81
C ILE A 105 3.84 -12.39 -13.85
N PHE A 106 2.65 -11.82 -13.72
CA PHE A 106 1.51 -12.04 -14.60
C PHE A 106 1.19 -10.76 -15.37
N ASP A 107 0.69 -10.91 -16.58
CA ASP A 107 0.07 -9.79 -17.28
C ASP A 107 -1.28 -9.44 -16.64
N PHE A 108 -1.72 -8.19 -16.79
CA PHE A 108 -2.97 -7.72 -16.18
C PHE A 108 -4.17 -8.58 -16.61
N LYS A 109 -4.26 -8.89 -17.92
CA LYS A 109 -5.35 -9.69 -18.49
C LYS A 109 -5.34 -11.13 -17.96
N GLU A 110 -4.17 -11.78 -17.97
CA GLU A 110 -3.98 -13.15 -17.47
C GLU A 110 -4.39 -13.24 -16.00
N ALA A 111 -3.99 -12.27 -15.18
CA ALA A 111 -4.34 -12.24 -13.77
C ALA A 111 -5.85 -12.04 -13.52
N VAL A 112 -6.55 -11.25 -14.35
CA VAL A 112 -8.02 -11.08 -14.27
C VAL A 112 -8.74 -12.37 -14.66
N GLU A 113 -8.27 -13.05 -15.71
CA GLU A 113 -8.81 -14.35 -16.14
C GLU A 113 -8.67 -15.40 -15.04
N CYS A 114 -7.49 -15.48 -14.38
CA CYS A 114 -7.29 -16.37 -13.24
C CYS A 114 -8.28 -16.09 -12.10
N HIS A 115 -8.56 -14.81 -11.81
CA HIS A 115 -9.57 -14.47 -10.82
C HIS A 115 -10.99 -14.80 -11.28
N ARG A 116 -11.34 -14.69 -12.56
CA ARG A 116 -12.65 -15.13 -13.07
C ARG A 116 -12.83 -16.64 -12.97
N GLU A 117 -11.79 -17.42 -13.24
CA GLU A 117 -11.81 -18.88 -13.06
C GLU A 117 -12.03 -19.26 -11.60
N THR A 118 -11.31 -18.64 -10.66
CA THR A 118 -11.51 -18.92 -9.23
C THR A 118 -12.91 -18.53 -8.77
N HIS A 119 -13.48 -17.43 -9.26
CA HIS A 119 -14.79 -16.93 -8.87
C HIS A 119 -15.97 -17.59 -9.61
N HIS A 120 -15.69 -18.61 -10.42
CA HIS A 120 -16.69 -19.38 -11.13
C HIS A 120 -17.81 -19.89 -10.19
N PRO A 121 -19.08 -19.96 -10.65
CA PRO A 121 -20.22 -20.47 -9.88
C PRO A 121 -20.00 -21.79 -9.15
N THR A 122 -19.18 -22.68 -9.73
CA THR A 122 -18.85 -23.99 -9.15
C THR A 122 -17.88 -23.93 -7.98
N ILE A 123 -17.07 -22.87 -7.86
CA ILE A 123 -16.00 -22.76 -6.85
C ILE A 123 -16.44 -21.84 -5.73
N TYR A 124 -16.34 -20.51 -5.95
CA TYR A 124 -16.69 -19.52 -4.92
C TYR A 124 -18.07 -18.90 -5.11
N ASN A 125 -18.67 -19.04 -6.29
CA ASN A 125 -20.01 -18.52 -6.58
C ASN A 125 -20.19 -17.02 -6.33
N VAL A 126 -19.16 -16.22 -6.65
CA VAL A 126 -19.20 -14.76 -6.58
C VAL A 126 -18.61 -14.17 -7.86
N PRO A 127 -19.31 -14.26 -9.02
CA PRO A 127 -18.78 -13.77 -10.29
C PRO A 127 -18.59 -12.25 -10.29
N ASP A 128 -19.32 -11.51 -9.46
CA ASP A 128 -19.25 -10.04 -9.35
C ASP A 128 -18.23 -9.53 -8.33
N ALA A 129 -17.24 -10.35 -7.94
CA ALA A 129 -16.31 -9.94 -6.90
C ALA A 129 -15.46 -8.73 -7.29
N GLN A 130 -15.14 -7.90 -6.30
CA GLN A 130 -14.28 -6.74 -6.45
C GLN A 130 -12.79 -7.13 -6.59
N ILE A 131 -12.11 -6.48 -7.52
CA ILE A 131 -10.67 -6.58 -7.73
C ILE A 131 -9.96 -5.54 -6.88
N ASN A 132 -9.17 -6.03 -5.93
CA ASN A 132 -8.37 -5.22 -5.02
C ASN A 132 -6.90 -5.27 -5.42
N LEU A 133 -6.22 -4.13 -5.34
CA LEU A 133 -4.80 -3.99 -5.56
C LEU A 133 -4.09 -3.64 -4.28
N PHE A 134 -2.96 -4.31 -4.09
CA PHE A 134 -1.95 -4.00 -3.09
C PHE A 134 -0.72 -3.46 -3.82
N ILE A 135 -0.49 -2.15 -3.69
CA ILE A 135 0.59 -1.43 -4.36
C ILE A 135 1.62 -1.07 -3.31
N GLU A 136 2.85 -1.53 -3.50
CA GLU A 136 3.99 -1.20 -2.66
C GLU A 136 4.76 -0.01 -3.21
N LEU A 137 5.06 0.92 -2.32
CA LEU A 137 5.74 2.16 -2.64
C LEU A 137 7.07 2.28 -1.90
N ASP A 138 8.03 2.92 -2.56
CA ASP A 138 9.25 3.39 -1.95
C ASP A 138 9.11 4.88 -1.59
N MET A 139 9.04 5.13 -0.28
CA MET A 139 8.76 6.42 0.35
C MET A 139 10.02 7.26 0.58
N THR A 140 11.17 6.82 0.06
CA THR A 140 12.40 7.62 0.11
C THR A 140 12.22 8.94 -0.65
N THR A 141 12.86 10.00 -0.16
CA THR A 141 12.96 11.29 -0.84
C THR A 141 14.43 11.53 -1.22
N ALA A 142 14.73 12.54 -2.04
CA ALA A 142 16.11 12.94 -2.35
C ALA A 142 16.98 13.17 -1.09
N LYS A 143 16.37 13.56 0.04
CA LYS A 143 17.05 13.60 1.35
C LYS A 143 16.83 12.29 2.09
N PRO A 144 17.89 11.54 2.48
CA PRO A 144 17.75 10.21 3.07
C PRO A 144 17.07 10.21 4.45
N THR A 145 17.08 11.35 5.14
CA THR A 145 16.45 11.51 6.46
C THR A 145 14.95 11.83 6.38
N LYS A 146 14.46 12.23 5.19
CA LYS A 146 13.08 12.63 4.99
C LYS A 146 12.37 11.59 4.14
N PHE A 147 11.21 11.17 4.61
CA PHE A 147 10.34 10.22 3.93
C PHE A 147 9.04 10.91 3.55
N VAL A 148 8.36 10.35 2.54
CA VAL A 148 7.03 10.79 2.17
C VAL A 148 6.05 10.50 3.33
N GLU A 149 5.24 11.49 3.66
CA GLU A 149 4.25 11.38 4.74
C GLU A 149 3.05 10.54 4.30
N LYS A 150 2.28 10.02 5.25
CA LYS A 150 1.02 9.33 4.95
C LYS A 150 0.05 10.31 4.29
N PHE A 151 -0.47 9.98 3.12
CA PHE A 151 -1.41 10.83 2.40
C PHE A 151 -2.66 10.04 1.99
N ARG A 152 -3.74 10.78 1.71
CA ARG A 152 -5.04 10.26 1.29
C ARG A 152 -5.49 11.06 0.07
N ARG A 153 -5.83 10.38 -1.02
CA ARG A 153 -6.14 10.98 -2.32
C ARG A 153 -7.34 10.29 -2.95
N MET A 154 -7.89 10.97 -3.95
CA MET A 154 -8.98 10.47 -4.79
C MET A 154 -8.50 10.41 -6.24
N ALA A 155 -8.42 9.20 -6.78
CA ALA A 155 -8.19 8.96 -8.19
C ALA A 155 -9.49 9.09 -8.98
N ILE A 156 -9.43 9.60 -10.21
CA ILE A 156 -10.58 9.57 -11.12
C ILE A 156 -10.41 8.39 -12.06
N LEU A 157 -11.38 7.49 -12.07
CA LEU A 157 -11.39 6.37 -13.01
C LEU A 157 -12.27 6.70 -14.23
N PRO A 158 -11.85 6.33 -15.44
CA PRO A 158 -12.68 6.46 -16.65
C PRO A 158 -13.98 5.67 -16.56
N HIS A 159 -13.92 4.43 -16.04
CA HIS A 159 -15.08 3.57 -15.91
C HIS A 159 -15.49 3.44 -14.44
N VAL A 160 -16.65 4.01 -14.11
CA VAL A 160 -17.22 3.97 -12.76
C VAL A 160 -17.82 2.59 -12.48
N TYR A 161 -17.64 2.10 -11.26
CA TYR A 161 -18.21 0.85 -10.78
C TYR A 161 -18.61 0.98 -9.30
N GLU A 162 -19.45 0.04 -8.85
CA GLU A 162 -19.90 -0.02 -7.46
C GLU A 162 -18.82 -0.66 -6.58
N GLN A 163 -18.43 0.04 -5.51
CA GLN A 163 -17.49 -0.48 -4.53
C GLN A 163 -18.22 -1.22 -3.41
N ASP A 164 -17.78 -2.43 -3.11
CA ASP A 164 -18.42 -3.26 -2.08
C ASP A 164 -18.25 -2.65 -0.68
N GLY A 165 -19.34 -2.57 0.07
CA GLY A 165 -19.36 -2.01 1.42
C GLY A 165 -19.24 -0.49 1.48
N LEU A 166 -19.24 0.20 0.33
CA LEU A 166 -19.28 1.66 0.28
C LEU A 166 -20.73 2.16 0.41
N GLN A 167 -21.04 2.80 1.52
CA GLN A 167 -22.27 3.59 1.66
C GLN A 167 -22.21 4.83 0.76
N GLU A 168 -23.39 5.35 0.38
CA GLU A 168 -23.49 6.60 -0.36
C GLU A 168 -22.61 7.69 0.28
N ARG A 169 -21.75 8.30 -0.54
CA ARG A 169 -20.76 9.27 -0.06
C ARG A 169 -21.47 10.57 0.27
N SER A 170 -21.57 10.87 1.56
CA SER A 170 -22.07 12.15 2.06
C SER A 170 -21.03 13.26 1.86
N ILE A 171 -21.38 14.23 1.00
CA ILE A 171 -20.52 15.36 0.63
C ILE A 171 -21.14 16.66 1.15
N LEU A 172 -20.36 17.40 1.94
CA LEU A 172 -20.66 18.75 2.41
C LEU A 172 -19.78 19.76 1.67
N VAL A 173 -20.37 20.76 1.05
CA VAL A 173 -19.62 21.77 0.28
C VAL A 173 -19.80 23.16 0.91
N PHE A 174 -18.69 23.89 1.08
CA PHE A 174 -18.68 25.27 1.56
C PHE A 174 -18.36 26.26 0.44
N CYS A 175 -19.27 27.21 0.20
CA CYS A 175 -19.13 28.26 -0.82
C CYS A 175 -19.83 29.54 -0.37
N LYS A 176 -19.30 30.70 -0.80
CA LYS A 176 -19.90 32.00 -0.48
C LYS A 176 -20.88 32.46 -1.56
N THR A 177 -20.49 32.34 -2.83
CA THR A 177 -21.26 32.80 -4.00
C THR A 177 -22.46 31.91 -4.29
N PRO A 178 -23.62 32.49 -4.65
CA PRO A 178 -24.84 31.72 -4.91
C PRO A 178 -24.71 30.80 -6.12
N GLU A 179 -24.06 31.27 -7.20
CA GLU A 179 -23.83 30.49 -8.43
C GLU A 179 -23.07 29.18 -8.15
N GLN A 180 -22.00 29.26 -7.35
CA GLN A 180 -21.23 28.09 -6.93
C GLN A 180 -22.04 27.14 -6.06
N LYS A 181 -22.96 27.67 -5.24
CA LYS A 181 -23.84 26.83 -4.42
C LYS A 181 -24.81 26.04 -5.29
N GLU A 182 -25.35 26.66 -6.33
CA GLU A 182 -26.25 25.99 -7.28
C GLU A 182 -25.50 24.94 -8.10
N ALA A 183 -24.30 25.26 -8.60
CA ALA A 183 -23.44 24.31 -9.30
C ALA A 183 -23.10 23.08 -8.44
N ALA A 184 -22.72 23.28 -7.17
CA ALA A 184 -22.42 22.18 -6.25
C ALA A 184 -23.65 21.32 -5.94
N LYS A 185 -24.84 21.92 -5.82
CA LYS A 185 -26.10 21.18 -5.66
C LYS A 185 -26.44 20.36 -6.91
N ALA A 186 -26.27 20.94 -8.10
CA ALA A 186 -26.51 20.26 -9.37
C ALA A 186 -25.56 19.07 -9.59
N ALA A 187 -24.29 19.18 -9.16
CA ALA A 187 -23.32 18.09 -9.18
C ALA A 187 -23.65 16.95 -8.20
N GLY A 188 -24.63 17.14 -7.31
CA GLY A 188 -25.12 16.12 -6.39
C GLY A 188 -24.47 16.14 -5.01
N ALA A 189 -24.08 17.31 -4.51
CA ALA A 189 -23.71 17.47 -3.10
C ALA A 189 -24.93 17.34 -2.18
N ASN A 190 -24.78 16.64 -1.06
CA ASN A 190 -25.88 16.42 -0.10
C ASN A 190 -26.28 17.71 0.63
N LEU A 191 -25.28 18.50 1.03
CA LEU A 191 -25.49 19.78 1.71
C LEU A 191 -24.49 20.80 1.18
N VAL A 192 -24.99 22.00 0.90
CA VAL A 192 -24.18 23.11 0.40
C VAL A 192 -24.42 24.33 1.28
N GLY A 193 -23.35 24.91 1.81
CA GLY A 193 -23.41 25.94 2.85
C GLY A 193 -22.49 27.12 2.64
N GLY A 194 -22.86 28.26 3.21
CA GLY A 194 -21.97 29.40 3.41
C GLY A 194 -21.63 29.61 4.89
N THR A 195 -21.53 30.87 5.31
CA THR A 195 -21.33 31.27 6.71
C THR A 195 -22.40 30.78 7.67
N GLU A 196 -23.63 30.62 7.19
CA GLU A 196 -24.77 30.16 7.98
C GLU A 196 -24.55 28.74 8.51
N ILE A 197 -24.14 27.83 7.62
CA ILE A 197 -23.86 26.43 7.96
C ILE A 197 -22.67 26.33 8.93
N ILE A 198 -21.66 27.20 8.77
CA ILE A 198 -20.53 27.27 9.71
C ILE A 198 -21.03 27.58 11.13
N LYS A 199 -21.90 28.59 11.29
CA LYS A 199 -22.50 28.93 12.59
C LYS A 199 -23.40 27.82 13.15
N ASP A 200 -24.13 27.12 12.29
CA ASP A 200 -24.97 25.99 12.73
C ASP A 200 -24.15 24.78 13.16
N ILE A 201 -22.98 24.56 12.55
CA ILE A 201 -22.00 23.56 12.98
C ILE A 201 -21.40 23.94 14.34
N GLU A 202 -21.05 25.22 14.54
CA GLU A 202 -20.57 25.71 15.85
C GLU A 202 -21.60 25.54 16.96
N LYS A 203 -22.88 25.77 16.63
CA LYS A 203 -24.01 25.56 17.55
C LYS A 203 -24.38 24.09 17.74
N GLY A 204 -23.75 23.17 17.01
CA GLY A 204 -23.99 21.73 17.11
C GLY A 204 -25.31 21.25 16.49
N LYS A 205 -25.95 22.04 15.62
CA LYS A 205 -27.16 21.60 14.90
C LYS A 205 -26.85 20.59 13.79
N ILE A 206 -25.66 20.68 13.21
CA ILE A 206 -25.21 19.83 12.11
C ILE A 206 -24.11 18.90 12.62
N VAL A 207 -24.31 17.60 12.42
CA VAL A 207 -23.40 16.55 12.88
C VAL A 207 -22.35 16.29 11.80
N LEU A 208 -21.14 16.81 11.99
CA LEU A 208 -19.99 16.62 11.09
C LEU A 208 -19.56 15.15 10.85
N PRO A 209 -19.71 14.21 11.83
CA PRO A 209 -19.44 12.80 11.60
C PRO A 209 -20.19 12.18 10.44
N ASP A 210 -21.42 12.64 10.17
CA ASP A 210 -22.31 12.09 9.15
C ASP A 210 -21.80 12.38 7.73
N PHE A 211 -20.98 13.43 7.57
CA PHE A 211 -20.35 13.80 6.31
C PHE A 211 -18.97 13.17 6.16
N ARG A 212 -18.81 12.31 5.15
CA ARG A 212 -17.53 11.65 4.85
C ARG A 212 -16.52 12.63 4.26
N PHE A 213 -16.96 13.46 3.31
CA PHE A 213 -16.12 14.41 2.59
C PHE A 213 -16.61 15.84 2.77
N ILE A 214 -15.66 16.75 2.93
CA ILE A 214 -15.89 18.17 3.11
C ILE A 214 -15.06 18.91 2.07
N LEU A 215 -15.76 19.61 1.18
CA LEU A 215 -15.17 20.37 0.09
C LEU A 215 -15.38 21.87 0.34
N ALA A 216 -14.45 22.69 -0.14
CA ALA A 216 -14.57 24.13 0.03
C ALA A 216 -14.01 24.91 -1.15
N HIS A 217 -14.58 26.09 -1.36
CA HIS A 217 -13.99 27.13 -2.20
C HIS A 217 -12.94 27.93 -1.41
N PRO A 218 -11.82 28.38 -2.00
CA PRO A 218 -10.80 29.18 -1.29
C PRO A 218 -11.35 30.44 -0.62
N THR A 219 -12.38 31.08 -1.19
CA THR A 219 -12.98 32.32 -0.66
C THR A 219 -13.59 32.16 0.73
N ILE A 220 -14.08 30.98 1.10
CA ILE A 220 -14.76 30.77 2.40
C ILE A 220 -13.82 30.25 3.50
N LEU A 221 -12.55 29.96 3.18
CA LEU A 221 -11.58 29.47 4.15
C LEU A 221 -11.39 30.38 5.38
N PRO A 222 -11.34 31.73 5.26
CA PRO A 222 -11.15 32.60 6.43
C PRO A 222 -12.26 32.44 7.47
N GLU A 223 -13.49 32.23 7.00
CA GLU A 223 -14.67 32.02 7.85
C GLU A 223 -14.66 30.60 8.45
N MET A 224 -14.14 29.60 7.74
CA MET A 224 -14.01 28.21 8.22
C MET A 224 -12.94 28.00 9.29
N VAL A 225 -12.06 28.98 9.55
CA VAL A 225 -10.98 28.84 10.56
C VAL A 225 -11.56 28.58 11.96
N THR A 226 -12.74 29.10 12.26
CA THR A 226 -13.41 28.95 13.56
C THR A 226 -13.74 27.48 13.86
N ILE A 227 -14.22 26.73 12.87
CA ILE A 227 -14.58 25.31 12.99
C ILE A 227 -13.40 24.35 12.79
N ARG A 228 -12.18 24.86 12.58
CA ARG A 228 -10.98 24.03 12.36
C ARG A 228 -10.73 23.01 13.47
N GLY A 229 -10.99 23.40 14.72
CA GLY A 229 -10.85 22.51 15.88
C GLY A 229 -11.80 21.31 15.87
N LEU A 230 -13.00 21.48 15.29
CA LEU A 230 -13.99 20.41 15.12
C LEU A 230 -13.63 19.48 13.95
N LEU A 231 -13.16 20.06 12.84
CA LEU A 231 -12.84 19.31 11.62
C LEU A 231 -11.54 18.51 11.71
N LYS A 232 -10.56 18.96 12.48
CA LYS A 232 -9.24 18.31 12.66
C LYS A 232 -8.61 17.85 11.33
N LYS A 233 -8.62 16.54 11.06
CA LYS A 233 -8.04 15.92 9.85
C LYS A 233 -8.92 16.04 8.60
N LYS A 234 -10.20 16.38 8.75
CA LYS A 234 -11.16 16.58 7.64
C LYS A 234 -11.15 18.02 7.11
N PHE A 235 -10.29 18.90 7.63
CA PHE A 235 -10.21 20.28 7.15
C PHE A 235 -9.77 20.33 5.68
N PRO A 236 -10.42 21.14 4.81
CA PRO A 236 -10.09 21.23 3.39
C PRO A 236 -8.63 21.63 3.14
N ASN A 237 -7.97 20.96 2.19
CA ASN A 237 -6.58 21.21 1.85
C ASN A 237 -6.36 20.99 0.34
N VAL A 238 -5.54 21.86 -0.29
CA VAL A 238 -5.03 21.68 -1.66
C VAL A 238 -4.30 20.32 -1.75
N LYS A 239 -3.56 20.02 -0.66
CA LYS A 239 -2.96 18.73 -0.27
C LYS A 239 -3.80 17.47 -0.45
N SER A 240 -5.11 17.60 -0.39
CA SER A 240 -6.03 16.46 -0.44
C SER A 240 -6.95 16.55 -1.65
N GLY A 241 -6.80 17.61 -2.47
CA GLY A 241 -7.70 17.94 -3.55
C GLY A 241 -9.10 18.34 -3.08
N THR A 242 -9.33 18.62 -1.79
CA THR A 242 -10.66 18.98 -1.25
C THR A 242 -10.95 20.49 -1.34
N LEU A 243 -9.98 21.26 -1.81
CA LEU A 243 -10.03 22.70 -1.90
C LEU A 243 -9.72 23.11 -3.34
N GLY A 244 -10.63 23.83 -3.99
CA GLY A 244 -10.44 24.33 -5.34
C GLY A 244 -11.54 25.30 -5.79
N PRO A 245 -11.33 26.00 -6.91
CA PRO A 245 -12.30 26.95 -7.45
C PRO A 245 -13.50 26.28 -8.15
N ASN A 246 -13.25 25.17 -8.87
CA ASN A 246 -14.27 24.43 -9.62
C ASN A 246 -14.92 23.39 -8.72
N LEU A 247 -16.12 23.68 -8.21
CA LEU A 247 -16.78 22.82 -7.22
C LEU A 247 -17.60 21.69 -7.84
N ASP A 248 -18.10 21.89 -9.04
CA ASP A 248 -18.79 20.90 -9.86
C ASP A 248 -17.89 19.69 -10.19
N GLU A 249 -16.68 19.96 -10.69
CA GLU A 249 -15.67 18.95 -10.98
C GLU A 249 -15.21 18.25 -9.70
N LEU A 250 -15.01 19.01 -8.62
CA LEU A 250 -14.63 18.46 -7.32
C LEU A 250 -15.71 17.53 -6.75
N VAL A 251 -16.97 17.95 -6.73
CA VAL A 251 -18.06 17.11 -6.23
C VAL A 251 -18.15 15.82 -7.06
N THR A 252 -18.06 15.91 -8.38
CA THR A 252 -18.07 14.76 -9.28
C THR A 252 -16.89 13.81 -9.02
N ARG A 253 -15.68 14.37 -8.83
CA ARG A 253 -14.47 13.62 -8.46
C ARG A 253 -14.62 12.86 -7.14
N PHE A 254 -15.17 13.48 -6.11
CA PHE A 254 -15.34 12.84 -4.81
C PHE A 254 -16.53 11.86 -4.78
N LYS A 255 -17.52 12.06 -5.64
CA LYS A 255 -18.65 11.13 -5.78
C LYS A 255 -18.23 9.84 -6.50
N ASN A 256 -17.57 9.97 -7.65
CA ASN A 256 -17.26 8.83 -8.53
C ASN A 256 -15.83 8.28 -8.35
N GLY A 257 -14.91 9.06 -7.80
CA GLY A 257 -13.50 8.70 -7.75
C GLY A 257 -13.20 7.52 -6.81
N VAL A 258 -12.02 6.94 -6.92
CA VAL A 258 -11.56 5.89 -6.02
C VAL A 258 -10.62 6.48 -4.99
N GLU A 259 -10.96 6.28 -3.73
CA GLU A 259 -10.11 6.71 -2.64
C GLU A 259 -8.97 5.73 -2.44
N TYR A 260 -7.75 6.25 -2.38
CA TYR A 260 -6.59 5.49 -1.96
C TYR A 260 -5.83 6.24 -0.86
N SER A 261 -5.35 5.48 0.11
CA SER A 261 -4.56 6.00 1.22
C SER A 261 -3.23 5.30 1.30
N CYS A 262 -2.16 6.09 1.26
CA CYS A 262 -0.82 5.58 1.44
C CYS A 262 -0.54 5.41 2.93
N VAL A 263 -0.42 4.16 3.35
CA VAL A 263 0.00 3.79 4.69
C VAL A 263 1.50 3.55 4.65
N ARG A 264 2.21 4.07 5.65
CA ARG A 264 3.63 3.83 5.83
C ARG A 264 3.84 2.90 7.00
N ASP A 265 4.82 2.02 6.89
CA ASP A 265 5.26 1.22 8.03
C ASP A 265 5.83 2.11 9.14
N GLU A 266 5.68 1.64 10.37
CA GLU A 266 6.20 2.31 11.56
C GLU A 266 7.66 1.95 11.81
N LYS A 267 8.09 0.77 11.38
CA LYS A 267 9.47 0.29 11.52
C LYS A 267 10.33 0.69 10.33
N ASP A 268 9.91 0.32 9.14
CA ASP A 268 10.63 0.64 7.90
C ASP A 268 10.04 1.89 7.24
N LEU A 269 10.56 3.06 7.59
CA LEU A 269 10.05 4.35 7.11
C LEU A 269 10.19 4.56 5.59
N SER A 270 11.06 3.78 4.93
CA SER A 270 11.19 3.75 3.47
C SER A 270 10.04 3.01 2.79
N TYR A 271 9.27 2.21 3.52
CA TYR A 271 8.24 1.35 2.96
C TYR A 271 6.84 1.89 3.20
N GLY A 272 6.06 1.97 2.12
CA GLY A 272 4.64 2.26 2.16
C GLY A 272 3.85 1.30 1.29
N TRP A 273 2.55 1.22 1.54
CA TRP A 273 1.64 0.49 0.69
C TRP A 273 0.30 1.22 0.56
N ILE A 274 -0.38 0.94 -0.55
CA ILE A 274 -1.72 1.38 -0.86
C ILE A 274 -2.58 0.14 -1.09
N ASN A 275 -3.72 0.11 -0.42
CA ASN A 275 -4.80 -0.82 -0.73
C ASN A 275 -5.89 -0.03 -1.45
N THR A 276 -6.24 -0.45 -2.65
CA THR A 276 -7.27 0.19 -3.47
C THR A 276 -8.02 -0.86 -4.27
N SER A 277 -9.08 -0.46 -4.97
CA SER A 277 -9.79 -1.29 -5.92
C SER A 277 -9.82 -0.64 -7.30
N VAL A 278 -10.01 -1.44 -8.34
CA VAL A 278 -9.99 -0.97 -9.74
C VAL A 278 -11.29 -1.26 -10.48
N GLY A 279 -12.03 -2.30 -10.07
CA GLY A 279 -13.29 -2.66 -10.68
C GLY A 279 -13.86 -3.96 -10.13
N ARG A 280 -14.90 -4.46 -10.79
CA ARG A 280 -15.49 -5.79 -10.54
C ARG A 280 -15.12 -6.76 -11.65
N LEU A 281 -15.07 -8.06 -11.34
CA LEU A 281 -14.69 -9.11 -12.29
C LEU A 281 -15.64 -9.23 -13.51
N ASN A 282 -16.90 -8.82 -13.35
CA ASN A 282 -17.91 -8.79 -14.42
C ASN A 282 -17.66 -7.70 -15.47
N MET A 283 -16.83 -6.70 -15.18
CA MET A 283 -16.49 -5.66 -16.15
C MET A 283 -15.58 -6.21 -17.24
N ASP A 284 -15.61 -5.60 -18.42
CA ASP A 284 -14.71 -5.96 -19.51
C ASP A 284 -13.23 -5.74 -19.13
N THR A 285 -12.36 -6.64 -19.59
CA THR A 285 -10.92 -6.61 -19.27
C THR A 285 -10.25 -5.33 -19.74
N LEU A 286 -10.65 -4.79 -20.90
CA LEU A 286 -10.08 -3.56 -21.44
C LEU A 286 -10.43 -2.35 -20.57
N LYS A 287 -11.68 -2.27 -20.09
CA LYS A 287 -12.12 -1.19 -19.18
C LYS A 287 -11.41 -1.26 -17.83
N LEU A 288 -11.19 -2.46 -17.32
CA LEU A 288 -10.41 -2.67 -16.10
C LEU A 288 -8.95 -2.24 -16.26
N GLU A 289 -8.37 -2.51 -17.43
CA GLU A 289 -7.01 -2.11 -17.77
C GLU A 289 -6.87 -0.58 -17.88
N GLU A 290 -7.83 0.10 -18.51
CA GLU A 290 -7.88 1.57 -18.56
C GLU A 290 -8.02 2.20 -17.17
N ASN A 291 -8.87 1.62 -16.31
CA ASN A 291 -8.99 2.05 -14.92
C ASN A 291 -7.67 1.85 -14.15
N PHE A 292 -7.00 0.71 -14.37
CA PHE A 292 -5.71 0.43 -13.76
C PHE A 292 -4.65 1.45 -14.17
N GLN A 293 -4.55 1.77 -15.46
CA GLN A 293 -3.64 2.77 -16.00
C GLN A 293 -3.91 4.17 -15.41
N ALA A 294 -5.18 4.60 -15.34
CA ALA A 294 -5.54 5.88 -14.74
C ALA A 294 -5.13 5.96 -13.26
N LEU A 295 -5.36 4.88 -12.50
CA LEU A 295 -4.97 4.80 -11.10
C LEU A 295 -3.45 4.84 -10.91
N LEU A 296 -2.68 4.14 -11.76
CA LEU A 296 -1.21 4.19 -11.69
C LEU A 296 -0.68 5.60 -11.99
N LYS A 297 -1.24 6.28 -13.01
CA LYS A 297 -0.90 7.67 -13.35
C LYS A 297 -1.10 8.60 -12.14
N ASP A 298 -2.27 8.57 -11.52
CA ASP A 298 -2.58 9.37 -10.32
C ASP A 298 -1.64 9.09 -9.14
N ILE A 299 -1.14 7.86 -9.00
CA ILE A 299 -0.17 7.49 -7.95
C ILE A 299 1.24 8.02 -8.29
N ILE A 300 1.66 7.94 -9.55
CA ILE A 300 2.97 8.41 -10.02
C ILE A 300 3.07 9.92 -9.94
N ASP A 301 1.98 10.66 -10.13
CA ASP A 301 1.98 12.12 -9.98
C ASP A 301 2.35 12.58 -8.55
N GLU A 302 2.16 11.73 -7.54
CA GLU A 302 2.58 11.98 -6.15
C GLU A 302 4.04 11.54 -5.89
N LYS A 303 4.76 11.05 -6.90
CA LYS A 303 6.16 10.66 -6.79
C LYS A 303 6.99 11.87 -6.30
N PRO A 304 7.80 11.69 -5.25
CA PRO A 304 8.73 12.73 -4.83
C PRO A 304 9.78 12.96 -5.94
N LYS A 305 10.25 14.21 -6.10
CA LYS A 305 11.33 14.57 -7.04
C LYS A 305 12.62 13.85 -6.65
N ARG A 306 12.79 12.61 -7.11
CA ARG A 306 13.98 11.77 -6.93
C ARG A 306 14.14 10.84 -8.13
N PRO A 307 15.38 10.44 -8.44
CA PRO A 307 15.63 9.37 -9.41
C PRO A 307 15.16 8.02 -8.86
N GLY A 308 14.77 7.13 -9.77
CA GLY A 308 14.38 5.76 -9.45
C GLY A 308 12.87 5.50 -9.37
N PRO A 309 12.47 4.24 -9.15
CA PRO A 309 11.08 3.82 -9.15
C PRO A 309 10.37 4.25 -7.86
N PHE A 310 9.12 4.70 -8.01
CA PHE A 310 8.23 5.00 -6.88
C PHE A 310 7.40 3.77 -6.49
N ILE A 311 6.84 3.09 -7.49
CA ILE A 311 6.13 1.83 -7.33
C ILE A 311 7.13 0.68 -7.40
N THR A 312 7.13 -0.18 -6.40
CA THR A 312 8.05 -1.32 -6.30
C THR A 312 7.39 -2.65 -6.66
N ARG A 313 6.12 -2.81 -6.31
CA ARG A 313 5.37 -4.04 -6.57
C ARG A 313 3.88 -3.77 -6.62
N VAL A 314 3.17 -4.42 -7.53
CA VAL A 314 1.71 -4.43 -7.58
C VAL A 314 1.25 -5.88 -7.46
N VAL A 315 0.31 -6.13 -6.55
CA VAL A 315 -0.30 -7.44 -6.33
C VAL A 315 -1.81 -7.31 -6.43
N MET A 316 -2.42 -8.13 -7.27
CA MET A 316 -3.87 -8.25 -7.38
C MET A 316 -4.40 -9.34 -6.47
N THR A 317 -5.54 -9.04 -5.86
CA THR A 317 -6.29 -9.93 -4.98
C THR A 317 -7.78 -9.72 -5.20
N SER A 318 -8.57 -10.76 -5.07
CA SER A 318 -10.04 -10.65 -5.06
C SER A 318 -10.59 -11.58 -4.01
N LEU A 319 -11.47 -11.07 -3.14
CA LEU A 319 -12.08 -11.87 -2.08
C LEU A 319 -13.33 -12.56 -2.65
N PRO A 320 -13.62 -13.83 -2.31
CA PRO A 320 -13.04 -14.63 -1.22
C PRO A 320 -11.76 -15.42 -1.56
N SER A 321 -11.24 -15.33 -2.79
CA SER A 321 -10.03 -16.08 -3.17
C SER A 321 -8.80 -15.68 -2.32
N VAL A 322 -7.97 -16.66 -1.97
CA VAL A 322 -6.72 -16.45 -1.21
C VAL A 322 -5.54 -16.14 -2.14
N GLU A 323 -5.73 -16.35 -3.44
CA GLU A 323 -4.71 -16.23 -4.46
C GLU A 323 -4.27 -14.78 -4.66
N LYS A 324 -2.98 -14.61 -4.93
CA LYS A 324 -2.34 -13.30 -5.10
C LYS A 324 -1.49 -13.33 -6.35
N PHE A 325 -1.75 -12.42 -7.28
CA PHE A 325 -1.01 -12.35 -8.54
C PHE A 325 -0.18 -11.08 -8.58
N LYS A 326 1.13 -11.21 -8.77
CA LYS A 326 2.01 -10.05 -8.99
C LYS A 326 1.87 -9.60 -10.44
N ILE A 327 1.47 -8.36 -10.65
CA ILE A 327 1.20 -7.81 -11.99
C ILE A 327 2.47 -7.15 -12.55
N ASN A 328 2.71 -7.34 -13.84
CA ASN A 328 3.62 -6.49 -14.61
C ASN A 328 3.01 -5.10 -14.81
N PHE A 329 3.53 -4.09 -14.12
CA PHE A 329 2.97 -2.73 -14.17
C PHE A 329 3.70 -1.82 -15.16
N GLU A 330 4.90 -2.18 -15.63
CA GLU A 330 5.73 -1.34 -16.50
C GLU A 330 5.03 -0.93 -17.80
N PRO A 331 4.30 -1.80 -18.52
CA PRO A 331 3.62 -1.43 -19.76
C PRO A 331 2.48 -0.42 -19.58
N HIS A 332 1.99 -0.28 -18.34
CA HIS A 332 0.83 0.55 -18.00
C HIS A 332 1.23 1.90 -17.42
N LEU A 333 2.53 2.15 -17.25
CA LEU A 333 3.04 3.44 -16.82
C LEU A 333 2.92 4.45 -17.98
N PRO A 334 2.63 5.73 -17.69
CA PRO A 334 2.83 6.77 -18.68
C PRO A 334 4.31 6.77 -19.10
N VAL A 335 4.56 6.82 -20.41
CA VAL A 335 5.92 6.96 -20.93
C VAL A 335 6.41 8.35 -20.53
N ASP A 336 7.40 8.41 -19.64
CA ASP A 336 8.06 9.65 -19.27
C ASP A 336 8.93 10.11 -20.46
N GLU A 337 8.36 10.87 -21.40
CA GLU A 337 9.12 11.48 -22.52
C GLU A 337 10.25 12.43 -22.04
N ASN A 338 10.33 12.72 -20.75
CA ASN A 338 11.25 13.68 -20.14
C ASN A 338 12.54 13.06 -19.56
N ALA A 339 12.76 11.74 -19.69
CA ALA A 339 13.93 11.08 -19.13
C ALA A 339 15.13 10.94 -20.11
N ASP A 340 14.92 11.15 -21.41
CA ASP A 340 15.94 10.93 -22.45
C ASP A 340 16.69 12.22 -22.86
N GLY A 341 16.58 13.29 -22.07
CA GLY A 341 17.15 14.61 -22.36
C GLY A 341 18.53 14.92 -21.78
N GLU A 342 19.20 13.97 -21.13
CA GLU A 342 20.54 14.16 -20.54
C GLU A 342 21.45 12.95 -20.81
N SER A 343 21.78 12.71 -22.08
CA SER A 343 22.99 11.95 -22.44
C SER A 343 23.49 12.31 -23.83
N SER A 344 24.01 13.52 -24.01
CA SER A 344 24.87 13.84 -25.15
C SER A 344 25.79 15.02 -24.81
N ASP A 345 26.69 14.82 -23.85
CA ASP A 345 27.88 15.67 -23.72
C ASP A 345 29.08 14.83 -24.21
N GLU A 346 29.29 14.96 -25.51
CA GLU A 346 30.55 15.07 -26.24
C GLU A 346 31.80 14.36 -25.65
N ASP A 347 32.22 13.30 -26.36
CA ASP A 347 33.56 12.71 -26.28
C ASP A 347 34.63 13.77 -26.62
N GLU A 348 35.21 14.45 -25.62
CA GLU A 348 36.46 15.17 -25.80
C GLU A 348 37.62 14.18 -25.98
N ALA A 349 38.10 14.10 -27.22
CA ALA A 349 39.27 13.36 -27.63
C ALA A 349 40.53 13.76 -26.83
N VAL A 350 41.19 12.76 -26.23
CA VAL A 350 42.52 12.90 -25.61
C VAL A 350 43.59 13.01 -26.72
N PRO A 351 44.41 14.08 -26.77
CA PRO A 351 45.50 14.16 -27.73
C PRO A 351 46.69 13.31 -27.27
N VAL A 352 47.06 12.34 -28.12
CA VAL A 352 48.29 11.55 -28.01
C VAL A 352 49.49 12.47 -28.26
N LYS A 353 50.38 12.62 -27.26
CA LYS A 353 51.68 13.27 -27.44
C LYS A 353 52.64 12.32 -28.16
N ALA A 354 53.29 12.84 -29.20
CA ALA A 354 54.42 12.24 -29.90
C ALA A 354 55.73 12.43 -29.13
#